data_AF-A0A8H7P6C4-F1
#
_entry.id   AF-A0A8H7P6C4-F1
#
_cell.length_a   1.000
_cell.length_b   1.000
_cell.length_c   1.000
_cell.angle_alpha   90.00
_cell.angle_beta   90.00
_cell.angle_gamma   90.00
#
_symmetry.space_group_name_H-M   'P 1'
#
loop_
_entity.id
_entity.type
_entity.pdbx_description
1 polymer ?
#
loop_
_entity_poly.entity_id
_entity_poly.type
_entity_poly.pdbx_seq_one_letter_code
_entity_poly.pdbx_strand_id
1 'polypeptide(L)'
;MLSNDIQEAESRIRWTHSSKGVCFVCDALTNVSRTRLPVPDFGDNDYTYIQSLAFRLDSGELTLDDLSWKAGVKVTRERRLASAAVYAFTEAEWARVADDEDEDEQSDVMNDNALLLLSLNLDDRENPLRPK
;
A
#
# COMPACT_ATOMS: atom_id res chain seq x y z
N MET A 1 -32.77 -17.91 -5.89
CA MET A 1 -31.40 -17.60 -6.33
C MET A 1 -31.08 -16.23 -5.78
N LEU A 2 -30.52 -16.19 -4.57
CA LEU A 2 -30.02 -14.97 -3.97
C LEU A 2 -28.60 -14.82 -4.50
N SER A 3 -28.42 -13.81 -5.36
CA SER A 3 -27.19 -13.55 -6.09
C SER A 3 -25.98 -13.48 -5.18
N ASN A 4 -24.87 -14.01 -5.68
CA ASN A 4 -23.52 -13.99 -5.10
C ASN A 4 -22.97 -12.58 -4.77
N ASP A 5 -23.74 -11.52 -4.97
CA ASP A 5 -23.29 -10.12 -4.86
C ASP A 5 -23.11 -9.62 -3.42
N ILE A 6 -23.58 -10.38 -2.41
CA ILE A 6 -23.42 -10.02 -0.99
C ILE A 6 -22.10 -10.59 -0.41
N GLN A 7 -21.45 -11.54 -1.07
CA GLN A 7 -20.24 -12.19 -0.52
C GLN A 7 -18.91 -11.50 -0.87
N GLU A 8 -18.86 -10.59 -1.84
CA GLU A 8 -17.61 -9.84 -2.15
C GLU A 8 -17.42 -8.59 -1.26
N ALA A 9 -18.47 -8.10 -0.61
CA ALA A 9 -18.38 -6.98 0.34
C ALA A 9 -17.79 -7.39 1.71
N GLU A 10 -17.78 -8.69 2.03
CA GLU A 10 -17.37 -9.22 3.33
C GLU A 10 -15.92 -9.70 3.32
N SER A 11 -15.00 -8.77 3.59
CA SER A 11 -13.81 -8.98 4.45
C SER A 11 -12.75 -7.90 4.26
N ARG A 12 -13.09 -6.66 3.87
CA ARG A 12 -12.12 -5.55 4.03
C ARG A 12 -11.78 -5.46 5.52
N ILE A 13 -10.50 -5.67 5.84
CA ILE A 13 -10.04 -5.58 7.22
C ILE A 13 -10.28 -4.14 7.66
N ARG A 14 -11.02 -3.95 8.74
CA ARG A 14 -11.18 -2.62 9.33
C ARG A 14 -10.02 -2.37 10.28
N TRP A 15 -9.07 -1.55 9.85
CA TRP A 15 -7.98 -1.08 10.70
C TRP A 15 -8.52 -0.24 11.86
N THR A 16 -7.87 -0.36 13.01
CA THR A 16 -8.29 0.26 14.27
C THR A 16 -7.38 1.42 14.68
N HIS A 17 -6.23 1.58 14.00
CA HIS A 17 -5.29 2.65 14.26
C HIS A 17 -5.91 4.05 14.05
N SER A 18 -5.56 5.01 14.90
CA SER A 18 -6.14 6.37 14.88
C SER A 18 -5.60 7.25 13.74
N SER A 19 -4.39 6.99 13.27
CA SER A 19 -3.77 7.69 12.13
C SER A 19 -4.32 7.19 10.79
N LYS A 20 -4.93 8.11 10.01
CA LYS A 20 -5.38 7.83 8.63
C LYS A 20 -4.24 7.29 7.75
N GLY A 21 -3.04 7.84 7.85
CA GLY A 21 -1.88 7.39 7.06
C GLY A 21 -1.48 5.95 7.37
N VAL A 22 -1.59 5.53 8.65
CA VAL A 22 -1.37 4.12 9.02
C VAL A 22 -2.42 3.23 8.38
N CYS A 23 -3.70 3.57 8.49
CA CYS A 23 -4.77 2.78 7.88
C CYS A 23 -4.59 2.63 6.36
N PHE A 24 -4.23 3.72 5.68
CA PHE A 24 -3.96 3.71 4.23
C PHE A 24 -2.82 2.76 3.86
N VAL A 25 -1.71 2.80 4.60
CA VAL A 25 -0.60 1.87 4.37
C VAL A 25 -1.02 0.42 4.67
N CYS A 26 -1.74 0.18 5.76
CA CYS A 26 -2.23 -1.16 6.09
C CYS A 26 -3.17 -1.72 5.00
N ASP A 27 -4.06 -0.88 4.46
CA ASP A 27 -4.95 -1.23 3.34
C ASP A 27 -4.16 -1.60 2.10
N ALA A 28 -3.21 -0.77 1.68
CA ALA A 28 -2.37 -1.03 0.52
C ALA A 28 -1.57 -2.34 0.65
N LEU A 29 -0.86 -2.53 1.77
CA LEU A 29 -0.04 -3.73 2.01
C LEU A 29 -0.90 -5.01 2.05
N THR A 30 -2.08 -4.93 2.66
CA THR A 30 -3.00 -6.07 2.74
C THR A 30 -3.64 -6.34 1.40
N ASN A 31 -3.98 -5.32 0.61
CA ASN A 31 -4.47 -5.50 -0.75
C ASN A 31 -3.44 -6.25 -1.59
N VAL A 32 -2.20 -5.76 -1.67
CA VAL A 32 -1.11 -6.41 -2.42
C VAL A 32 -0.92 -7.87 -1.99
N SER A 33 -0.96 -8.15 -0.68
CA SER A 33 -0.85 -9.51 -0.16
C SER A 33 -2.00 -10.42 -0.60
N ARG A 34 -3.24 -9.95 -0.48
CA ARG A 34 -4.44 -10.75 -0.72
C ARG A 34 -4.71 -10.98 -2.19
N THR A 35 -4.53 -9.96 -3.02
CA THR A 35 -4.74 -10.03 -4.47
C THR A 35 -3.54 -10.64 -5.18
N ARG A 36 -2.42 -10.83 -4.47
CA ARG A 36 -1.13 -11.23 -5.05
C ARG A 36 -0.74 -10.31 -6.19
N LEU A 37 -0.95 -9.01 -6.00
CA LEU A 37 -0.58 -8.00 -6.98
C LEU A 37 0.90 -8.19 -7.36
N PRO A 38 1.25 -8.31 -8.65
CA PRO A 38 2.63 -8.55 -9.04
C PRO A 38 3.57 -7.45 -8.54
N VAL A 39 4.58 -7.84 -7.76
CA VAL A 39 5.67 -6.95 -7.33
C VAL A 39 6.98 -7.60 -7.78
N PRO A 40 7.89 -6.86 -8.45
CA PRO A 40 9.18 -7.40 -8.85
C PRO A 40 9.93 -8.03 -7.67
N ASP A 41 10.53 -9.20 -7.92
CA ASP A 41 11.33 -9.97 -6.97
C ASP A 41 10.61 -10.47 -5.70
N PHE A 42 9.28 -10.33 -5.59
CA PHE A 42 8.52 -10.88 -4.47
C PHE A 42 8.32 -12.39 -4.61
N GLY A 43 8.64 -13.12 -3.53
CA GLY A 43 8.21 -14.50 -3.34
C GLY A 43 6.98 -14.59 -2.43
N ASP A 44 6.44 -15.81 -2.27
CA ASP A 44 5.30 -16.07 -1.38
C ASP A 44 5.52 -15.61 0.07
N ASN A 45 6.76 -15.74 0.54
CA ASN A 45 7.14 -15.29 1.87
C ASN A 45 7.07 -13.76 2.01
N ASP A 46 7.31 -13.00 0.94
CA ASP A 46 7.26 -11.54 0.99
C ASP A 46 5.81 -11.05 1.03
N TYR A 47 4.89 -11.66 0.27
CA TYR A 47 3.45 -11.38 0.37
C TYR A 47 2.89 -11.66 1.78
N THR A 48 3.34 -12.75 2.40
CA THR A 48 2.98 -13.04 3.80
C THR A 48 3.60 -12.02 4.75
N TYR A 49 4.84 -11.62 4.49
CA TYR A 49 5.56 -10.67 5.33
C TYR A 49 4.94 -9.28 5.31
N ILE A 50 4.60 -8.72 4.14
CA ILE A 50 3.95 -7.40 4.06
C ILE A 50 2.59 -7.37 4.77
N GLN A 51 1.87 -8.50 4.77
CA GLN A 51 0.62 -8.61 5.53
C GLN A 51 0.89 -8.53 7.03
N SER A 52 1.95 -9.18 7.51
CA SER A 52 2.37 -9.06 8.91
C SER A 52 2.81 -7.63 9.27
N LEU A 53 3.40 -6.87 8.33
CA LEU A 53 3.73 -5.46 8.54
C LEU A 53 2.47 -4.61 8.73
N ALA A 54 1.41 -4.85 7.96
CA ALA A 54 0.13 -4.15 8.14
C ALA A 54 -0.46 -4.37 9.54
N PHE A 55 -0.46 -5.61 10.05
CA PHE A 55 -0.95 -5.89 11.41
C PHE A 55 -0.08 -5.24 12.50
N ARG A 56 1.24 -5.24 12.32
CA ARG A 56 2.18 -4.61 13.26
C ARG A 56 2.08 -3.09 13.27
N LEU A 57 1.77 -2.48 12.13
CA LEU A 57 1.44 -1.06 12.04
C LEU A 57 0.14 -0.75 12.79
N ASP A 58 -0.91 -1.54 12.58
CA ASP A 58 -2.21 -1.33 13.24
C ASP A 58 -2.10 -1.48 14.77
N SER A 59 -1.31 -2.45 15.24
CA SER A 59 -1.08 -2.66 16.68
C SER A 59 -0.12 -1.66 17.33
N GLY A 60 0.60 -0.85 16.53
CA GLY A 60 1.63 0.08 17.01
C GLY A 60 2.96 -0.57 17.39
N GLU A 61 3.16 -1.86 17.09
CA GLU A 61 4.47 -2.53 17.19
C GLU A 61 5.49 -2.01 16.18
N LEU A 62 5.00 -1.42 15.10
CA LEU A 62 5.76 -0.77 14.05
C LEU A 62 5.16 0.62 13.83
N THR A 63 5.99 1.61 13.53
CA THR A 63 5.55 2.95 13.17
C THR A 63 5.72 3.19 11.66
N LEU A 64 5.04 4.21 11.11
CA LEU A 64 5.32 4.62 9.73
C LEU A 64 6.80 4.97 9.56
N ASP A 65 7.43 5.58 10.55
CA ASP A 65 8.85 5.96 10.54
C ASP A 65 9.81 4.81 10.22
N ASP A 66 9.48 3.61 10.73
CA ASP A 66 10.24 2.39 10.49
C ASP A 66 10.16 1.92 9.03
N LEU A 67 9.07 2.29 8.34
CA LEU A 67 8.80 1.95 6.94
C LEU A 67 9.08 3.08 5.95
N SER A 68 8.99 4.34 6.37
CA SER A 68 9.15 5.51 5.50
C SER A 68 10.59 5.61 5.03
N TRP A 69 10.81 6.00 3.77
CA TRP A 69 12.15 6.31 3.28
C TRP A 69 12.71 7.56 3.97
N LYS A 70 14.03 7.54 4.23
CA LYS A 70 14.76 8.65 4.85
C LYS A 70 16.18 8.72 4.32
N ALA A 71 16.60 9.91 3.92
CA ALA A 71 17.99 10.20 3.57
C ALA A 71 18.93 9.87 4.73
N GLY A 72 20.06 9.23 4.42
CA GLY A 72 21.08 8.85 5.41
C GLY A 72 20.71 7.69 6.34
N VAL A 73 19.48 7.14 6.26
CA VAL A 73 19.07 6.00 7.08
C VAL A 73 19.23 4.70 6.30
N LYS A 74 19.79 3.68 6.95
CA LYS A 74 19.94 2.33 6.37
C LYS A 74 18.58 1.81 5.88
N VAL A 75 18.52 1.35 4.64
CA VAL A 75 17.35 0.67 4.10
C VAL A 75 17.23 -0.73 4.72
N THR A 76 16.18 -0.92 5.53
CA THR A 76 15.81 -2.21 6.10
C THR A 76 15.03 -3.05 5.10
N ARG A 77 14.79 -4.33 5.42
CA ARG A 77 13.96 -5.21 4.59
C ARG A 77 12.52 -4.73 4.58
N GLU A 78 12.01 -4.35 5.75
CA GLU A 78 10.65 -3.85 5.97
C GLU A 78 10.38 -2.64 5.09
N ARG A 79 11.28 -1.64 5.12
CA ARG A 79 11.21 -0.45 4.27
C ARG A 79 11.20 -0.82 2.79
N ARG A 80 12.14 -1.67 2.34
CA ARG A 80 12.20 -2.07 0.93
C ARG A 80 10.91 -2.74 0.46
N LEU A 81 10.40 -3.70 1.22
CA LEU A 81 9.21 -4.45 0.85
C LEU A 81 7.96 -3.57 0.91
N ALA A 82 7.82 -2.73 1.94
CA ALA A 82 6.71 -1.79 2.05
C ALA A 82 6.71 -0.78 0.90
N SER A 83 7.87 -0.21 0.55
CA SER A 83 8.00 0.70 -0.59
C SER A 83 7.61 0.03 -1.91
N ALA A 84 8.15 -1.17 -2.18
CA ALA A 84 7.85 -1.90 -3.41
C ALA A 84 6.36 -2.25 -3.54
N ALA A 85 5.73 -2.71 -2.45
CA ALA A 85 4.31 -3.01 -2.42
C ALA A 85 3.46 -1.76 -2.64
N VAL A 86 3.79 -0.63 -1.99
CA VAL A 86 3.06 0.63 -2.17
C VAL A 86 3.19 1.15 -3.60
N TYR A 87 4.38 1.14 -4.21
CA TYR A 87 4.51 1.55 -5.61
C TYR A 87 3.64 0.70 -6.55
N ALA A 88 3.71 -0.63 -6.42
CA ALA A 88 2.91 -1.53 -7.23
C ALA A 88 1.40 -1.26 -7.05
N PHE A 89 0.96 -1.04 -5.81
CA PHE A 89 -0.44 -0.70 -5.51
C PHE A 89 -0.85 0.61 -6.19
N THR A 90 -0.07 1.68 -6.05
CA THR A 90 -0.39 2.98 -6.65
C THR A 90 -0.42 2.92 -8.19
N GLU A 91 0.48 2.14 -8.80
CA GLU A 91 0.51 1.92 -10.25
C GLU A 91 -0.73 1.16 -10.72
N ALA A 92 -1.15 0.12 -9.98
CA ALA A 92 -2.33 -0.65 -10.31
C ALA A 92 -3.63 0.16 -10.15
N GLU A 93 -3.76 0.96 -9.08
CA GLU A 93 -4.92 1.83 -8.89
C GLU A 93 -5.00 2.90 -9.98
N TRP A 94 -3.87 3.49 -10.39
CA TRP A 94 -3.86 4.43 -11.49
C TRP A 94 -4.23 3.76 -12.82
N ALA A 95 -3.65 2.60 -13.12
CA ALA A 95 -3.96 1.85 -14.34
C ALA A 95 -5.44 1.43 -14.43
N ARG A 96 -6.12 1.25 -13.28
CA ARG A 96 -7.55 0.93 -13.21
C ARG A 96 -8.43 2.08 -13.72
N VAL A 97 -8.03 3.33 -13.49
CA VAL A 97 -8.84 4.54 -13.78
C VAL A 97 -8.29 5.38 -14.93
N ALA A 98 -7.09 5.07 -15.43
CA ALA A 98 -6.41 5.88 -16.45
C ALA A 98 -7.16 6.01 -17.79
N ASP A 99 -7.95 4.99 -18.15
CA ASP A 99 -8.78 4.97 -19.37
C ASP A 99 -10.26 5.30 -19.07
N ASP A 100 -10.60 5.64 -17.83
CA ASP A 100 -11.97 6.02 -17.45
C ASP A 100 -12.26 7.47 -17.89
N GLU A 101 -13.50 7.79 -18.25
CA GLU A 101 -13.92 9.16 -18.53
C GLU A 101 -14.36 9.91 -17.26
N ASP A 102 -14.40 9.23 -16.11
CA ASP A 102 -14.75 9.80 -14.81
C ASP A 102 -13.57 10.59 -14.18
N GLU A 103 -13.54 11.90 -14.42
CA GLU A 103 -12.55 12.83 -13.87
C GLU A 103 -12.59 12.91 -12.33
N ASP A 104 -13.75 12.69 -11.71
CA ASP A 104 -13.90 12.71 -10.25
C ASP A 104 -13.21 11.47 -9.65
N GLU A 105 -13.44 10.29 -10.24
CA GLU A 105 -12.78 9.05 -9.79
C GLU A 105 -11.26 9.10 -9.98
N GLN A 106 -10.78 9.62 -11.12
CA GLN A 106 -9.34 9.82 -11.33
C GLN A 106 -8.72 10.75 -10.30
N SER A 107 -9.41 11.84 -9.96
CA SER A 107 -8.95 12.81 -8.96
C SER A 107 -8.86 12.19 -7.58
N ASP A 108 -9.84 11.36 -7.20
CA ASP A 108 -9.85 10.64 -5.93
C ASP A 108 -8.68 9.64 -5.84
N VAL A 109 -8.46 8.83 -6.88
CA VAL A 109 -7.32 7.89 -6.93
C VAL A 109 -5.99 8.64 -6.88
N MET A 110 -5.86 9.76 -7.59
CA MET A 110 -4.63 10.56 -7.55
C MET A 110 -4.36 11.11 -6.15
N ASN A 111 -5.39 11.61 -5.45
CA ASN A 111 -5.27 12.13 -4.10
C ASN A 111 -4.91 11.03 -3.09
N ASP A 112 -5.54 9.86 -3.20
CA ASP A 112 -5.26 8.72 -2.34
C ASP A 112 -3.84 8.16 -2.57
N ASN A 113 -3.42 8.03 -3.83
CA ASN A 113 -2.06 7.63 -4.19
C ASN A 113 -1.02 8.64 -3.67
N ALA A 114 -1.27 9.94 -3.79
CA ALA A 114 -0.39 10.98 -3.27
C ALA A 114 -0.26 10.90 -1.74
N LEU A 115 -1.37 10.71 -1.02
CA LEU A 115 -1.36 10.53 0.43
C LEU A 115 -0.59 9.27 0.85
N LEU A 116 -0.74 8.18 0.11
CA LEU A 116 -0.06 6.92 0.39
C LEU A 116 1.46 7.04 0.19
N LEU A 117 1.91 7.67 -0.91
CA LEU A 117 3.32 7.92 -1.16
C LEU A 117 3.93 8.83 -0.09
N LEU A 118 3.22 9.92 0.27
CA LEU A 118 3.66 10.86 1.30
C LEU A 118 3.78 10.18 2.67
N SER A 119 2.85 9.27 3.01
CA SER A 119 2.85 8.55 4.30
C SER A 119 4.14 7.75 4.54
N LEU A 120 4.80 7.33 3.46
CA LEU A 120 6.07 6.59 3.49
C LEU A 120 7.25 7.40 2.91
N ASN A 121 7.06 8.71 2.66
CA ASN A 121 8.07 9.59 2.06
C ASN A 121 8.65 9.02 0.74
N LEU A 122 7.77 8.47 -0.10
CA LEU A 122 8.12 7.77 -1.34
C LEU A 122 8.06 8.68 -2.58
N ASP A 123 7.51 9.87 -2.43
CA ASP A 123 7.48 10.93 -3.43
C ASP A 123 8.79 11.73 -3.51
N ASP A 124 9.69 11.54 -2.54
CA ASP A 124 11.01 12.19 -2.55
C ASP A 124 11.85 11.77 -3.76
N ARG A 125 12.42 12.76 -4.45
CA ARG A 125 13.21 12.58 -5.67
C ARG A 125 14.52 11.83 -5.45
N GLU A 126 15.08 11.92 -4.24
CA GLU A 126 16.33 11.24 -3.86
C GLU A 126 16.09 9.80 -3.39
N ASN A 127 14.84 9.36 -3.29
CA ASN A 127 14.52 8.00 -2.86
C ASN A 127 15.02 6.95 -3.89
N PRO A 128 16.03 6.13 -3.54
CA PRO A 128 16.58 5.13 -4.44
C PRO A 128 15.69 3.89 -4.56
N LEU A 129 14.59 3.81 -3.79
CA LEU A 129 13.62 2.71 -3.85
C LEU A 129 12.52 2.95 -4.90
N ARG A 130 12.55 4.10 -5.59
CA ARG A 130 11.64 4.37 -6.70
C ARG A 130 11.80 3.31 -7.80
N PRO A 131 10.70 2.84 -8.41
CA PRO A 131 10.76 2.01 -9.61
C PRO A 131 11.55 2.76 -10.70
N LYS A 132 12.32 2.00 -11.49
CA LYS A 132 13.14 2.55 -12.59
C LYS A 132 12.37 2.58 -13.90
#